data_AF-A0A6A6NTU5-F1
#
_entry.id   AF-A0A6A6NTU5-F1
#
_cell.length_a   1.000
_cell.length_b   1.000
_cell.length_c   1.000
_cell.angle_alpha   90.00
_cell.angle_beta   90.00
_cell.angle_gamma   90.00
#
_symmetry.space_group_name_H-M   'P 1'
#
loop_
_entity.id
_entity.type
_entity.pdbx_description
1 polymer ?
#
loop_
_entity_poly.entity_id
_entity_poly.type
_entity_poly.pdbx_seq_one_letter_code
_entity_poly.pdbx_strand_id
1 'polypeptide(L)'
;IAMTLCAFFAIAFYNVIELIVIIATRFKRRHGLYFWSVVVATWGIFPYSLGFIFKFFQVISNNMVSITLVIVGWICMVTGQSVVMYSRLHLVVRNPRKIRWVLAMIIFSAVVGHIPIIIFAYGANSDNPSFWVPIYALYEKVQVTIFFLQETIIASLYALETYKLLKPAGNVRGKSTRKVMRDLIYVNILVIILDIALLGTEYSGHYEIQTSFKGALYSIKLKVEFKVLNQLISVTRAASENS
;
A
#
# COMPACT_ATOMS: atom_id res chain seq x y z
N ILE A 1 4.84 15.60 20.07
CA ILE A 1 4.99 14.27 19.43
C ILE A 1 3.70 13.47 19.55
N ALA A 2 3.21 13.15 20.76
CA ALA A 2 1.98 12.38 20.96
C ALA A 2 0.75 12.87 20.16
N MET A 3 0.48 14.19 20.12
CA MET A 3 -0.63 14.75 19.32
C MET A 3 -0.51 14.43 17.82
N THR A 4 0.71 14.46 17.27
CA THR A 4 1.00 14.12 15.87
C THR A 4 0.75 12.64 15.61
N LEU A 5 1.18 11.76 16.52
CA LEU A 5 0.91 10.32 16.44
C LEU A 5 -0.60 10.04 16.46
N CYS A 6 -1.33 10.66 17.40
CA CYS A 6 -2.78 10.55 17.50
C CYS A 6 -3.48 11.02 16.22
N ALA A 7 -3.02 12.11 15.61
CA ALA A 7 -3.58 12.60 14.35
C ALA A 7 -3.38 11.58 13.22
N PHE A 8 -2.19 10.98 13.07
CA PHE A 8 -1.96 9.97 12.05
C PHE A 8 -2.75 8.69 12.29
N PHE A 9 -2.85 8.21 13.54
CA PHE A 9 -3.69 7.06 13.86
C PHE A 9 -5.18 7.35 13.59
N ALA A 10 -5.66 8.54 13.97
CA ALA A 10 -7.04 8.94 13.70
C ALA A 10 -7.34 8.95 12.19
N ILE A 11 -6.43 9.48 11.37
CA ILE A 11 -6.54 9.43 9.90
C ILE A 11 -6.57 7.98 9.41
N ALA A 12 -5.68 7.12 9.91
CA ALA A 12 -5.62 5.71 9.52
C ALA A 12 -6.94 4.99 9.84
N PHE A 13 -7.45 5.10 11.07
CA PHE A 13 -8.71 4.45 11.47
C PHE A 13 -9.92 5.01 10.71
N TYR A 14 -10.01 6.33 10.56
CA TYR A 14 -11.08 6.97 9.79
C TYR A 14 -11.12 6.42 8.35
N ASN A 15 -9.97 6.41 7.67
CA ASN A 15 -9.87 5.91 6.31
C ASN A 15 -10.14 4.41 6.23
N VAL A 16 -9.73 3.60 7.20
CA VAL A 16 -10.05 2.16 7.25
C VAL A 16 -11.55 1.93 7.34
N ILE A 17 -12.25 2.64 8.23
CA ILE A 17 -13.71 2.53 8.37
C ILE A 17 -14.40 2.92 7.06
N GLU A 18 -13.99 4.04 6.46
CA GLU A 18 -14.53 4.50 5.19
C GLU A 18 -14.27 3.47 4.06
N LEU A 19 -13.05 2.93 3.98
CA LEU A 19 -12.69 1.90 3.00
C LEU A 19 -13.53 0.63 3.19
N ILE A 20 -13.78 0.19 4.42
CA ILE A 20 -14.65 -0.95 4.71
C ILE A 20 -16.07 -0.70 4.18
N VAL A 21 -16.62 0.49 4.43
CA VAL A 21 -17.96 0.88 3.91
C VAL A 21 -17.96 0.91 2.38
N ILE A 22 -16.94 1.48 1.74
CA ILE A 22 -16.79 1.52 0.28
C ILE A 22 -16.70 0.10 -0.30
N ILE A 23 -15.89 -0.78 0.32
CA ILE A 23 -15.74 -2.17 -0.10
C ILE A 23 -17.09 -2.89 -0.01
N ALA A 24 -17.80 -2.74 1.11
CA ALA A 24 -19.06 -3.42 1.35
C ALA A 24 -20.15 -2.99 0.37
N THR A 25 -20.21 -1.70 0.01
CA THR A 25 -21.26 -1.11 -0.83
C THR A 25 -20.97 -1.22 -2.34
N ARG A 26 -19.70 -1.13 -2.76
CA ARG A 26 -19.34 -1.09 -4.19
C ARG A 26 -19.13 -2.46 -4.82
N PHE A 27 -18.70 -3.47 -4.06
CA PHE A 27 -18.46 -4.81 -4.62
C PHE A 27 -19.72 -5.68 -4.63
N LYS A 28 -20.33 -5.79 -5.82
CA LYS A 28 -21.41 -6.76 -6.07
C LYS A 28 -20.93 -8.20 -6.23
N ARG A 29 -19.65 -8.43 -6.57
CA ARG A 29 -19.02 -9.76 -6.68
C ARG A 29 -17.75 -9.81 -5.84
N ARG A 30 -17.67 -10.73 -4.87
CA ARG A 30 -16.64 -10.80 -3.80
C ARG A 30 -15.58 -11.89 -4.00
N HIS A 31 -15.28 -12.27 -5.24
CA HIS A 31 -14.43 -13.44 -5.52
C HIS A 31 -13.13 -13.12 -6.29
N GLY A 32 -12.83 -11.85 -6.58
CA GLY A 32 -11.64 -11.47 -7.35
C GLY A 32 -10.39 -11.24 -6.50
N LEU A 33 -9.20 -11.43 -7.08
CA LEU A 33 -7.92 -11.11 -6.44
C LEU A 33 -7.86 -9.66 -5.94
N TYR A 34 -8.39 -8.71 -6.72
CA TYR A 34 -8.50 -7.31 -6.30
C TYR A 34 -9.33 -7.16 -5.02
N PHE A 35 -10.47 -7.84 -4.93
CA PHE A 35 -11.35 -7.75 -3.76
C PHE A 35 -10.63 -8.22 -2.50
N TRP A 36 -10.05 -9.43 -2.54
CA TRP A 36 -9.36 -10.00 -1.38
C TRP A 36 -8.11 -9.23 -1.01
N SER A 37 -7.30 -8.79 -1.97
CA SER A 37 -6.10 -7.99 -1.68
C SER A 37 -6.43 -6.66 -1.02
N VAL A 38 -7.49 -5.97 -1.48
CA VAL A 38 -7.92 -4.72 -0.87
C VAL A 38 -8.51 -4.93 0.53
N VAL A 39 -9.31 -5.97 0.72
CA VAL A 39 -9.85 -6.34 2.04
C VAL A 39 -8.70 -6.61 3.01
N VAL A 40 -7.75 -7.46 2.63
CA VAL A 40 -6.59 -7.82 3.47
C VAL A 40 -5.73 -6.59 3.76
N ALA A 41 -5.45 -5.75 2.76
CA ALA A 41 -4.67 -4.53 2.97
C ALA A 41 -5.37 -3.56 3.93
N THR A 42 -6.68 -3.36 3.77
CA THR A 42 -7.49 -2.48 4.62
C THR A 42 -7.55 -3.00 6.05
N TRP A 43 -7.84 -4.29 6.22
CA TRP A 43 -7.87 -4.94 7.53
C TRP A 43 -6.49 -5.07 8.16
N GLY A 44 -5.39 -5.02 7.40
CA GLY A 44 -4.02 -5.01 7.93
C GLY A 44 -3.65 -3.68 8.61
N ILE A 45 -4.17 -2.56 8.12
CA ILE A 45 -3.91 -1.23 8.69
C ILE A 45 -4.45 -1.13 10.14
N PHE A 46 -5.57 -1.80 10.43
CA PHE A 46 -6.22 -1.76 11.74
C PHE A 46 -5.33 -2.36 12.86
N PRO A 47 -4.94 -3.65 12.85
CA PRO A 47 -4.06 -4.24 13.86
C PRO A 47 -2.66 -3.62 13.84
N TYR A 48 -2.18 -3.15 12.68
CA TYR A 48 -0.93 -2.40 12.60
C TYR A 48 -0.98 -1.12 13.46
N SER A 49 -2.01 -0.31 13.25
CA SER A 49 -2.18 0.97 13.98
C SER A 49 -2.50 0.72 15.46
N LEU A 50 -3.34 -0.29 15.75
CA LEU A 50 -3.70 -0.66 17.10
C LEU A 50 -2.50 -1.18 17.91
N GLY A 51 -1.66 -2.04 17.30
CA GLY A 51 -0.46 -2.55 17.94
C GLY A 51 0.54 -1.45 18.29
N PHE A 52 0.70 -0.44 17.44
CA PHE A 52 1.53 0.72 17.75
C PHE A 52 0.92 1.62 18.83
N ILE A 53 -0.40 1.79 18.89
CA ILE A 53 -1.05 2.47 20.02
C ILE A 53 -0.75 1.74 21.32
N PHE A 54 -0.91 0.42 21.36
CA PHE A 54 -0.60 -0.36 22.57
C PHE A 54 0.86 -0.22 22.99
N LYS A 55 1.79 -0.21 22.02
CA LYS A 55 3.22 -0.03 22.26
C LYS A 55 3.57 1.39 22.75
N PHE A 56 3.08 2.44 22.09
CA PHE A 56 3.47 3.83 22.40
C PHE A 56 2.77 4.40 23.63
N PHE A 57 1.52 4.03 23.87
CA PHE A 57 0.75 4.50 25.03
C PHE A 57 0.79 3.51 26.21
N GLN A 58 1.56 2.41 26.10
CA GLN A 58 1.72 1.39 27.14
C GLN A 58 0.38 0.86 27.68
N VAL A 59 -0.61 0.73 26.79
CA VAL A 59 -1.97 0.27 27.14
C VAL A 59 -1.96 -1.19 27.59
N ILE A 60 -1.05 -1.99 27.02
CA ILE A 60 -0.85 -3.39 27.37
C ILE A 60 0.58 -3.56 27.88
N SER A 61 0.73 -4.13 29.08
CA SER A 61 2.03 -4.35 29.73
C SER A 61 2.91 -5.35 28.98
N ASN A 62 2.31 -6.24 28.20
CA ASN A 62 3.00 -7.24 27.40
C ASN A 62 3.33 -6.71 25.99
N ASN A 63 4.59 -6.29 25.81
CA ASN A 63 5.10 -5.78 24.54
C ASN A 63 5.01 -6.81 23.38
N MET A 64 5.07 -8.11 23.66
CA MET A 64 5.01 -9.15 22.63
C MET A 64 3.67 -9.19 21.91
N VAL A 65 2.58 -8.94 22.63
CA VAL A 65 1.23 -8.88 22.03
C VAL A 65 1.13 -7.70 21.08
N SER A 66 1.59 -6.52 21.51
CA SER A 66 1.62 -5.30 20.69
C SER A 66 2.41 -5.49 19.40
N ILE A 67 3.58 -6.13 19.47
CA ILE A 67 4.46 -6.38 18.32
C ILE A 67 3.85 -7.41 17.37
N THR A 68 3.24 -8.46 17.91
CA THR A 68 2.58 -9.47 17.08
C THR A 68 1.45 -8.84 16.26
N LEU A 69 0.66 -7.96 16.87
CA LEU A 69 -0.37 -7.19 16.15
C LEU A 69 0.25 -6.28 15.07
N VAL A 70 1.34 -5.57 15.39
CA VAL A 70 2.06 -4.74 14.42
C VAL A 70 2.53 -5.57 13.23
N ILE A 71 3.20 -6.69 13.47
CA ILE A 71 3.79 -7.55 12.43
C ILE A 71 2.71 -8.12 11.53
N VAL A 72 1.67 -8.73 12.10
CA VAL A 72 0.57 -9.32 11.33
C VAL A 72 -0.13 -8.24 10.50
N GLY A 73 -0.42 -7.09 11.10
CA GLY A 73 -1.02 -5.96 10.40
C GLY A 73 -0.14 -5.43 9.27
N TRP A 74 1.15 -5.27 9.53
CA TRP A 74 2.13 -4.77 8.58
C TRP A 74 2.27 -5.69 7.36
N ILE A 75 2.40 -7.00 7.55
CA ILE A 75 2.50 -7.98 6.46
C ILE A 75 1.25 -7.92 5.57
N CYS A 76 0.07 -7.93 6.18
CA CYS A 76 -1.21 -7.84 5.47
C CYS A 76 -1.35 -6.50 4.72
N MET A 77 -0.97 -5.39 5.35
CA MET A 77 -1.05 -4.05 4.79
C MET A 77 -0.14 -3.88 3.57
N VAL A 78 1.17 -4.16 3.71
CA VAL A 78 2.16 -3.90 2.66
C VAL A 78 2.03 -4.89 1.51
N THR A 79 1.93 -6.19 1.83
CA THR A 79 1.78 -7.23 0.79
C THR A 79 0.44 -7.10 0.09
N GLY A 80 -0.63 -6.86 0.86
CA GLY A 80 -1.96 -6.63 0.32
C GLY A 80 -1.94 -5.50 -0.69
N GLN A 81 -1.40 -4.33 -0.33
CA GLN A 81 -1.31 -3.17 -1.21
C GLN A 81 -0.52 -3.46 -2.50
N SER A 82 0.61 -4.16 -2.41
CA SER A 82 1.38 -4.58 -3.59
C SER A 82 0.56 -5.48 -4.53
N VAL A 83 -0.23 -6.40 -3.96
CA VAL A 83 -1.14 -7.26 -4.74
C VAL A 83 -2.32 -6.49 -5.33
N VAL A 84 -2.81 -5.43 -4.66
CA VAL A 84 -3.84 -4.54 -5.24
C VAL A 84 -3.31 -3.88 -6.52
N MET A 85 -2.10 -3.31 -6.46
CA MET A 85 -1.46 -2.68 -7.61
C MET A 85 -1.22 -3.70 -8.74
N TYR A 86 -0.75 -4.90 -8.38
CA TYR A 86 -0.59 -6.00 -9.34
C TYR A 86 -1.92 -6.39 -10.00
N SER A 87 -2.99 -6.51 -9.23
CA SER A 87 -4.31 -6.87 -9.77
C SER A 87 -4.83 -5.81 -10.75
N ARG A 88 -4.50 -4.53 -10.55
CA ARG A 88 -4.81 -3.46 -11.51
C ARG A 88 -3.92 -3.52 -12.74
N LEU A 89 -2.62 -3.76 -12.56
CA LEU A 89 -1.69 -3.92 -13.67
C LEU A 89 -2.12 -5.07 -14.60
N HIS A 90 -2.64 -6.17 -14.03
CA HIS A 90 -3.18 -7.30 -14.79
C HIS A 90 -4.35 -6.92 -15.71
N LEU A 91 -5.12 -5.87 -15.38
CA LEU A 91 -6.22 -5.41 -16.24
C LEU A 91 -5.75 -4.59 -17.44
N VAL A 92 -4.55 -4.01 -17.37
CA VAL A 92 -4.02 -3.08 -18.38
C VAL A 92 -2.97 -3.78 -19.26
N VAL A 93 -2.17 -4.66 -18.69
CA VAL A 93 -1.06 -5.31 -19.41
C VAL A 93 -1.54 -6.53 -20.17
N ARG A 94 -1.36 -6.52 -21.50
CA ARG A 94 -1.67 -7.68 -22.36
C ARG A 94 -0.60 -8.77 -22.34
N ASN A 95 0.65 -8.43 -22.03
CA ASN A 95 1.76 -9.38 -22.07
C ASN A 95 1.87 -10.19 -20.76
N PRO A 96 1.60 -11.52 -20.78
CA PRO A 96 1.58 -12.34 -19.58
C PRO A 96 2.97 -12.51 -18.94
N ARG A 97 4.06 -12.40 -19.71
CA ARG A 97 5.42 -12.52 -19.16
C ARG A 97 5.73 -11.38 -18.20
N LYS A 98 5.37 -10.13 -18.55
CA LYS A 98 5.59 -8.96 -17.69
C LYS A 98 4.87 -9.10 -16.36
N ILE A 99 3.61 -9.54 -16.39
CA ILE A 99 2.80 -9.78 -15.20
C ILE A 99 3.47 -10.83 -14.30
N ARG A 100 3.95 -11.95 -14.86
CA ARG A 100 4.65 -12.99 -14.07
C ARG A 100 5.92 -12.46 -13.41
N TRP A 101 6.71 -11.64 -14.11
CA TRP A 101 7.89 -11.00 -13.51
C TRP A 101 7.54 -10.06 -12.36
N VAL A 102 6.47 -9.28 -12.49
CA VAL A 102 5.98 -8.43 -11.39
C VAL A 102 5.54 -9.26 -10.20
N LEU A 103 4.82 -10.37 -10.43
CA LEU A 103 4.43 -11.28 -9.36
C LEU A 103 5.65 -11.89 -8.66
N ALA A 104 6.66 -12.34 -9.43
CA ALA A 104 7.90 -12.87 -8.88
C ALA A 104 8.65 -11.83 -8.03
N MET A 105 8.68 -10.56 -8.47
CA MET A 105 9.23 -9.45 -7.70
C MET A 105 8.48 -9.26 -6.37
N ILE A 106 7.14 -9.26 -6.39
CA ILE A 106 6.33 -9.12 -5.17
C ILE A 106 6.61 -10.25 -4.18
N ILE A 107 6.68 -11.50 -4.66
CA ILE A 107 6.97 -12.67 -3.82
C ILE A 107 8.38 -12.56 -3.23
N PHE A 108 9.37 -12.21 -4.07
CA PHE A 108 10.75 -12.05 -3.62
C PHE A 108 10.87 -10.98 -2.52
N SER A 109 10.31 -9.78 -2.75
CA SER A 109 10.35 -8.71 -1.73
C SER A 109 9.55 -9.05 -0.48
N ALA A 110 8.47 -9.83 -0.59
CA ALA A 110 7.73 -10.30 0.58
C ALA A 110 8.57 -11.26 1.42
N VAL A 111 9.28 -12.21 0.81
CA VAL A 111 10.15 -13.16 1.51
C VAL A 111 11.34 -12.45 2.15
N VAL A 112 12.08 -11.67 1.34
CA VAL A 112 13.27 -10.95 1.80
C VAL A 112 12.90 -9.85 2.79
N GLY A 113 11.81 -9.13 2.55
CA GLY A 113 11.37 -8.03 3.41
C GLY A 113 10.79 -8.51 4.74
N HIS A 114 9.91 -9.51 4.74
CA HIS A 114 9.16 -9.90 5.94
C HIS A 114 9.91 -10.84 6.86
N ILE A 115 10.62 -11.85 6.35
CA ILE A 115 11.18 -12.90 7.22
C ILE A 115 12.21 -12.34 8.21
N PRO A 116 13.26 -11.60 7.78
CA PRO A 116 14.30 -11.16 8.70
C PRO A 116 13.81 -10.08 9.66
N ILE A 117 12.97 -9.15 9.20
CA ILE A 117 12.46 -8.07 10.05
C ILE A 117 11.56 -8.61 11.18
N ILE A 118 10.83 -9.71 10.97
CA ILE A 118 10.06 -10.38 12.03
C ILE A 118 11.00 -10.81 13.16
N ILE A 119 12.10 -11.51 12.81
CA ILE A 119 13.08 -11.99 13.77
C ILE A 119 13.70 -10.81 14.54
N PHE A 120 14.11 -9.76 13.80
CA PHE A 120 14.73 -8.58 14.39
C PHE A 120 13.76 -7.79 15.26
N ALA A 121 12.48 -7.70 14.88
CA ALA A 121 11.46 -7.01 15.66
C ALA A 121 11.20 -7.72 17.00
N TYR A 122 11.05 -9.04 17.00
CA TYR A 122 10.90 -9.77 18.27
C TYR A 122 12.16 -9.67 19.13
N GLY A 123 13.35 -9.82 18.53
CA GLY A 123 14.62 -9.66 19.25
C GLY A 123 14.78 -8.28 19.88
N ALA A 124 14.46 -7.20 19.15
CA ALA A 124 14.58 -5.81 19.60
C ALA A 124 13.63 -5.42 20.73
N ASN A 125 12.63 -6.25 21.04
CA ASN A 125 11.69 -6.02 22.13
C ASN A 125 11.70 -7.15 23.17
N SER A 126 12.64 -8.10 23.05
CA SER A 126 12.88 -9.15 24.04
C SER A 126 13.63 -8.59 25.27
N ASP A 127 13.86 -9.43 26.27
CA ASP A 127 14.57 -9.05 27.51
C ASP A 127 16.03 -8.64 27.26
N ASN A 128 16.62 -8.99 26.12
CA ASN A 128 17.97 -8.56 25.72
C ASN A 128 17.96 -7.80 24.38
N PRO A 129 17.52 -6.53 24.37
CA PRO A 129 17.30 -5.78 23.13
C PRO A 129 18.58 -5.17 22.54
N SER A 130 19.66 -5.06 23.33
CA SER A 130 20.87 -4.27 23.02
C SER A 130 21.51 -4.60 21.67
N PHE A 131 21.59 -5.89 21.33
CA PHE A 131 22.15 -6.38 20.06
C PHE A 131 21.18 -6.20 18.87
N TRP A 132 19.87 -6.33 19.10
CA TRP A 132 18.87 -6.42 18.04
C TRP A 132 18.37 -5.07 17.55
N VAL A 133 18.29 -4.06 18.43
CA VAL A 133 17.83 -2.71 18.08
C VAL A 133 18.60 -2.08 16.90
N PRO A 134 19.95 -2.05 16.89
CA PRO A 134 20.69 -1.47 15.76
C PRO A 134 20.52 -2.27 14.47
N ILE A 135 20.41 -3.61 14.56
CA ILE A 135 20.18 -4.49 13.40
C ILE A 135 18.79 -4.24 12.81
N TYR A 136 17.77 -4.16 13.67
CA TYR A 136 16.40 -3.84 13.29
C TYR A 136 16.33 -2.48 12.59
N ALA A 137 16.94 -1.43 13.17
CA ALA A 137 16.93 -0.08 12.61
C ALA A 137 17.64 0.01 11.25
N LEU A 138 18.73 -0.75 11.05
CA LEU A 138 19.41 -0.82 9.75
C LEU A 138 18.56 -1.58 8.72
N TYR A 139 18.02 -2.73 9.12
CA TYR A 139 17.26 -3.58 8.22
C TYR A 139 15.93 -2.95 7.82
N GLU A 140 15.27 -2.21 8.72
CA GLU A 140 14.03 -1.49 8.43
C GLU A 140 14.25 -0.49 7.27
N LYS A 141 15.33 0.28 7.27
CA LYS A 141 15.67 1.21 6.18
C LYS A 141 15.85 0.50 4.85
N VAL A 142 16.57 -0.63 4.84
CA VAL A 142 16.77 -1.46 3.65
C VAL A 142 15.43 -2.01 3.15
N GLN A 143 14.63 -2.57 4.05
CA GLN A 143 13.33 -3.14 3.76
C GLN A 143 12.35 -2.11 3.21
N VAL A 144 12.26 -0.91 3.81
CA VAL A 144 11.41 0.18 3.32
C VAL A 144 11.86 0.64 1.93
N THR A 145 13.18 0.69 1.68
CA THR A 145 13.73 1.02 0.37
C THR A 145 13.38 -0.03 -0.69
N ILE A 146 13.41 -1.33 -0.35
CA ILE A 146 13.00 -2.41 -1.26
C ILE A 146 11.53 -2.27 -1.64
N PHE A 147 10.62 -2.08 -0.69
CA PHE A 147 9.20 -1.89 -1.00
C PHE A 147 8.94 -0.59 -1.76
N PHE A 148 9.66 0.50 -1.45
CA PHE A 148 9.61 1.74 -2.22
C PHE A 148 9.94 1.51 -3.71
N LEU A 149 11.03 0.79 -4.00
CA LEU A 149 11.44 0.47 -5.36
C LEU A 149 10.39 -0.41 -6.05
N GLN A 150 9.87 -1.43 -5.36
CA GLN A 150 8.80 -2.28 -5.87
C GLN A 150 7.55 -1.49 -6.22
N GLU A 151 7.04 -0.66 -5.31
CA GLU A 151 5.84 0.15 -5.52
C GLU A 151 6.05 1.13 -6.68
N THR A 152 7.20 1.79 -6.75
CA THR A 152 7.57 2.70 -7.85
C THR A 152 7.62 1.99 -9.20
N ILE A 153 8.18 0.77 -9.27
CA ILE A 153 8.24 -0.03 -10.50
C ILE A 153 6.82 -0.41 -10.97
N ILE A 154 5.97 -0.91 -10.07
CA ILE A 154 4.59 -1.31 -10.42
C ILE A 154 3.78 -0.08 -10.86
N ALA A 155 3.89 1.03 -10.13
CA ALA A 155 3.23 2.29 -10.46
C ALA A 155 3.67 2.80 -11.85
N SER A 156 4.98 2.83 -12.12
CA SER A 156 5.53 3.29 -13.40
C SER A 156 5.08 2.40 -14.57
N LEU A 157 5.13 1.07 -14.41
CA LEU A 157 4.65 0.14 -15.42
C LEU A 157 3.16 0.33 -15.71
N TYR A 158 2.34 0.54 -14.67
CA TYR A 158 0.92 0.82 -14.83
C TYR A 158 0.67 2.10 -15.62
N ALA A 159 1.38 3.19 -15.30
CA ALA A 159 1.25 4.45 -16.01
C ALA A 159 1.61 4.32 -17.50
N LEU A 160 2.74 3.66 -17.80
CA LEU A 160 3.21 3.46 -19.17
C LEU A 160 2.24 2.62 -20.00
N GLU A 161 1.73 1.53 -19.45
CA GLU A 161 0.83 0.63 -20.18
C GLU A 161 -0.57 1.24 -20.31
N THR A 162 -1.04 1.98 -19.30
CA THR A 162 -2.30 2.76 -19.39
C THR A 162 -2.20 3.83 -20.46
N TYR A 163 -1.07 4.54 -20.55
CA TYR A 163 -0.82 5.53 -21.60
C TYR A 163 -0.85 4.88 -22.99
N LYS A 164 -0.22 3.70 -23.17
CA LYS A 164 -0.24 2.96 -24.44
C LYS A 164 -1.64 2.50 -24.83
N LEU A 165 -2.44 2.01 -23.88
CA LEU A 165 -3.82 1.59 -24.15
C LEU A 165 -4.72 2.76 -24.54
N LEU A 166 -4.57 3.91 -23.88
CA LEU A 166 -5.49 5.03 -24.04
C LEU A 166 -5.06 6.02 -25.15
N LYS A 167 -3.79 6.04 -25.57
CA LYS A 167 -3.29 6.92 -26.64
C LYS A 167 -4.06 6.76 -27.97
N PRO A 168 -4.33 5.53 -28.48
CA PRO A 168 -5.15 5.36 -29.68
C PRO A 168 -6.59 5.83 -29.49
N ALA A 169 -7.19 5.52 -28.32
CA ALA A 169 -8.57 5.91 -28.00
C ALA A 169 -8.73 7.44 -27.85
N GLY A 170 -7.73 8.13 -27.29
CA GLY A 170 -7.73 9.59 -27.12
C GLY A 170 -7.59 10.37 -28.42
N ASN A 171 -6.99 9.77 -29.46
CA ASN A 171 -6.95 10.37 -30.80
C ASN A 171 -8.29 10.25 -31.54
N VAL A 172 -9.15 9.30 -31.15
CA VAL A 172 -10.43 9.01 -31.81
C VAL A 172 -11.64 9.56 -31.03
N ARG A 173 -11.63 9.54 -29.69
CA ARG A 173 -12.83 9.75 -28.83
C ARG A 173 -12.87 11.04 -27.98
N GLY A 174 -12.15 12.11 -28.39
CA GLY A 174 -12.40 13.48 -27.90
C GLY A 174 -11.99 13.81 -26.45
N LYS A 175 -12.40 15.00 -25.97
CA LYS A 175 -11.93 15.66 -24.73
C LYS A 175 -12.12 14.84 -23.43
N SER A 176 -13.14 13.97 -23.37
CA SER A 176 -13.47 13.18 -22.16
C SER A 176 -12.41 12.12 -21.85
N THR A 177 -11.98 11.35 -22.85
CA THR A 177 -10.91 10.34 -22.70
C THR A 177 -9.57 10.97 -22.30
N ARG A 178 -9.26 12.15 -22.84
CA ARG A 178 -8.04 12.90 -22.50
C ARG A 178 -8.05 13.40 -21.05
N LYS A 179 -9.22 13.80 -20.52
CA LYS A 179 -9.38 14.16 -19.09
C LYS A 179 -9.11 12.96 -18.18
N VAL A 180 -9.67 11.79 -18.49
CA VAL A 180 -9.45 10.58 -17.67
C VAL A 180 -7.99 10.13 -17.73
N MET A 181 -7.33 10.18 -18.90
CA MET A 181 -5.89 9.92 -19.00
C MET A 181 -5.06 10.83 -18.08
N ARG A 182 -5.39 12.12 -18.07
CA ARG A 182 -4.69 13.10 -17.22
C ARG A 182 -4.93 12.80 -15.73
N ASP A 183 -6.15 12.48 -15.35
CA ASP A 183 -6.49 12.13 -13.97
C ASP A 183 -5.76 10.84 -13.52
N LEU A 184 -5.65 9.83 -14.39
CA LEU A 184 -4.88 8.60 -14.16
C LEU A 184 -3.39 8.89 -13.91
N ILE A 185 -2.78 9.79 -14.70
CA ILE A 185 -1.38 10.18 -14.56
C ILE A 185 -1.16 10.94 -13.24
N TYR A 186 -2.02 11.91 -12.92
CA TYR A 186 -1.91 12.67 -11.67
C TYR A 186 -1.99 11.77 -10.44
N VAL A 187 -2.89 10.78 -10.48
CA VAL A 187 -2.99 9.84 -9.37
C VAL A 187 -1.73 8.99 -9.22
N ASN A 188 -1.14 8.53 -10.32
CA ASN A 188 0.09 7.75 -10.25
C ASN A 188 1.26 8.58 -9.67
N ILE A 189 1.38 9.83 -10.12
CA ILE A 189 2.36 10.79 -9.56
C ILE A 189 2.12 10.99 -8.07
N LEU A 190 0.86 11.14 -7.64
CA LEU A 190 0.52 11.27 -6.23
C LEU A 190 1.00 10.06 -5.42
N VAL A 191 0.80 8.83 -5.91
CA VAL A 191 1.29 7.62 -5.21
C VAL A 191 2.80 7.65 -5.04
N ILE A 192 3.56 8.02 -6.09
CA ILE A 192 5.03 8.13 -6.02
C ILE A 192 5.45 9.22 -5.01
N ILE A 193 4.74 10.35 -4.94
CA ILE A 193 5.02 11.40 -3.95
C ILE A 193 4.80 10.87 -2.53
N LEU A 194 3.72 10.11 -2.29
CA LEU A 194 3.47 9.50 -0.98
C LEU A 194 4.56 8.46 -0.62
N ASP A 195 5.09 7.74 -1.61
CA ASP A 195 6.21 6.81 -1.44
C ASP A 195 7.50 7.54 -1.03
N ILE A 196 7.82 8.64 -1.70
CA ILE A 196 8.98 9.47 -1.38
C ILE A 196 8.83 10.08 0.02
N ALA A 197 7.63 10.54 0.38
CA ALA A 197 7.35 11.07 1.72
C ALA A 197 7.58 10.00 2.80
N LEU A 198 7.12 8.77 2.57
CA LEU A 198 7.35 7.65 3.49
C LEU A 198 8.84 7.37 3.66
N LEU A 199 9.59 7.30 2.55
CA LEU A 199 11.03 7.11 2.55
C LEU A 199 11.75 8.25 3.30
N GLY A 200 11.36 9.51 3.05
CA GLY A 200 11.91 10.67 3.76
C GLY A 200 11.71 10.59 5.27
N THR A 201 10.52 10.16 5.74
CA THR A 201 10.28 9.97 7.17
C THR A 201 11.12 8.85 7.79
N GLU A 202 11.36 7.76 7.06
CA GLU A 202 12.25 6.67 7.48
C GLU A 202 13.68 7.16 7.74
N TYR A 203 14.24 7.90 6.80
CA TYR A 203 15.62 8.38 6.90
C TYR A 203 15.76 9.60 7.84
N SER A 204 14.66 10.18 8.30
CA SER A 204 14.67 11.28 9.29
C SER A 204 15.04 10.84 10.71
N GLY A 205 15.07 9.53 10.99
CA GLY A 205 15.40 8.98 12.31
C GLY A 205 14.27 9.02 13.34
N HIS A 206 13.09 9.54 13.01
CA HIS A 206 11.94 9.63 13.92
C HIS A 206 11.02 8.41 13.79
N TYR A 207 11.39 7.31 14.43
CA TYR A 207 10.67 6.02 14.34
C TYR A 207 9.16 6.12 14.69
N GLU A 208 8.79 6.82 15.76
CA GLU A 208 7.38 6.96 16.16
C GLU A 208 6.55 7.67 15.09
N ILE A 209 7.11 8.73 14.50
CA ILE A 209 6.46 9.51 13.45
C ILE A 209 6.36 8.68 12.18
N GLN A 210 7.44 8.00 11.77
CA GLN A 210 7.44 7.18 10.58
C GLN A 210 6.44 6.02 10.67
N THR A 211 6.40 5.28 11.78
CA THR A 211 5.51 4.13 11.95
C THR A 211 4.02 4.52 11.94
N SER A 212 3.67 5.61 12.63
CA SER A 212 2.29 6.14 12.64
C SER A 212 1.90 6.73 11.29
N PHE A 213 2.79 7.51 10.67
CA PHE A 213 2.58 8.09 9.33
C PHE A 213 2.42 7.02 8.25
N LYS A 214 3.18 5.91 8.34
CA LYS A 214 3.07 4.75 7.43
C LYS A 214 1.63 4.22 7.38
N GLY A 215 1.00 3.98 8.53
CA GLY A 215 -0.40 3.50 8.57
C GLY A 215 -1.37 4.46 7.88
N ALA A 216 -1.22 5.76 8.14
CA ALA A 216 -2.03 6.80 7.49
C ALA A 216 -1.80 6.83 5.97
N LEU A 217 -0.54 6.83 5.51
CA LEU A 217 -0.21 6.84 4.08
C LEU A 217 -0.74 5.62 3.34
N TYR A 218 -0.59 4.41 3.88
CA TYR A 218 -1.13 3.20 3.25
C TYR A 218 -2.66 3.25 3.12
N SER A 219 -3.35 3.81 4.12
CA SER A 219 -4.81 4.02 4.03
C SER A 219 -5.21 4.99 2.91
N ILE A 220 -4.44 6.07 2.73
CA ILE A 220 -4.66 7.05 1.66
C ILE A 220 -4.38 6.41 0.30
N LYS A 221 -3.27 5.66 0.17
CA LYS A 221 -2.93 4.92 -1.06
C LYS A 221 -4.08 4.01 -1.50
N LEU A 222 -4.70 3.26 -0.58
CA LEU A 222 -5.84 2.41 -0.91
C LEU A 222 -7.07 3.20 -1.40
N LYS A 223 -7.37 4.36 -0.80
CA LYS A 223 -8.47 5.24 -1.27
C LYS A 223 -8.20 5.77 -2.68
N VAL A 224 -6.96 6.18 -2.91
CA VAL A 224 -6.49 6.64 -4.21
C VAL A 224 -6.65 5.53 -5.25
N GLU A 225 -6.22 4.32 -4.92
CA GLU A 225 -6.32 3.13 -5.76
C GLU A 225 -7.75 2.78 -6.17
N PHE A 226 -8.67 2.88 -5.20
CA PHE A 226 -10.10 2.70 -5.43
C PHE A 226 -10.68 3.68 -6.44
N LYS A 227 -10.29 4.96 -6.32
CA LYS A 227 -10.73 6.00 -7.24
C LYS A 227 -10.27 5.68 -8.67
N VAL A 228 -9.02 5.23 -8.83
CA VAL A 228 -8.48 4.89 -10.14
C VAL A 228 -9.18 3.70 -10.76
N LEU A 229 -9.39 2.61 -10.01
CA LEU A 229 -10.05 1.43 -10.55
C LEU A 229 -11.46 1.78 -11.07
N ASN A 230 -12.23 2.56 -10.31
CA ASN A 230 -13.56 2.98 -10.71
C ASN A 230 -13.54 3.82 -12.00
N GLN A 231 -12.59 4.75 -12.13
CA GLN A 231 -12.41 5.54 -13.35
C GLN A 231 -12.05 4.65 -14.55
N LEU A 232 -11.13 3.69 -14.39
CA LEU A 232 -10.73 2.77 -15.45
C LEU A 232 -11.90 1.93 -15.97
N ILE A 233 -12.72 1.39 -15.07
CA ILE A 233 -13.91 0.60 -15.43
C ILE A 233 -14.92 1.46 -16.20
N SER A 234 -15.16 2.71 -15.76
CA SER A 234 -16.10 3.60 -16.46
C SER A 234 -15.68 3.88 -17.90
N VAL A 235 -14.38 4.08 -18.16
CA VAL A 235 -13.86 4.30 -19.51
C VAL A 235 -13.97 3.06 -20.37
N THR A 236 -13.70 1.89 -19.80
CA THR A 236 -13.75 0.61 -20.53
C THR A 236 -15.19 0.26 -20.93
N ARG A 237 -16.17 0.48 -20.05
CA ARG A 237 -17.60 0.26 -20.36
C ARG A 237 -18.14 1.26 -21.38
N ALA A 238 -17.84 2.55 -21.21
CA ALA A 238 -18.21 3.57 -22.19
C ALA A 238 -17.59 3.30 -23.57
N ALA A 239 -16.46 2.59 -23.61
CA ALA A 239 -15.81 2.21 -24.85
C ALA A 239 -16.51 1.03 -25.57
N SER A 240 -17.09 0.08 -24.82
CA SER A 240 -17.78 -1.11 -25.36
C SER A 240 -19.25 -0.87 -25.71
N GLU A 241 -19.91 0.09 -25.06
CA GLU A 241 -21.32 0.44 -25.36
C GLU A 241 -21.47 1.29 -26.62
N ASN A 242 -20.36 1.88 -27.12
CA ASN A 242 -20.31 2.73 -28.32
C ASN A 242 -19.56 2.06 -29.48
N SER A 243 -19.50 0.73 -29.51
CA SER A 243 -18.88 -0.11 -30.55
C SER A 243 -19.84 -1.23 -30.91
#